data_AF-A0A838LQC5-F1
#
_entry.id   AF-A0A838LQC5-F1
#
_cell.length_a   1.000
_cell.length_b   1.000
_cell.length_c   1.000
_cell.angle_alpha   90.00
_cell.angle_beta   90.00
_cell.angle_gamma   90.00
#
_symmetry.space_group_name_H-M   'P 1'
#
loop_
_entity.id
_entity.type
_entity.pdbx_description
1 polymer ?
#
loop_
_entity_poly.entity_id
_entity_poly.type
_entity_poly.pdbx_seq_one_letter_code
_entity_poly.pdbx_strand_id
1 'polypeptide(L)'
;MSKRRDEWSEDPRDMLRAGPDFDLVGMERDATPGWRSGKKAASRFCDERGDLLSELQERLFAEGRAGGTRSLLVVVQGLDTAGKGGVARHVMSKVDPQGVALRSFGPPTDEELKHHFLWRIKKKLPSPGLIGVFDRSHYEDVLIARVDELVRPDVWERRYDEINDFEADLVESGTTVLKFGLMVSHDQQGLRLMKRLDRPDKHWKYSTNDLVTRRKWDDYQDAYADVFRRTSTEAAPWYVIPADHKWYARVAITEILTQTLIDMDPEWPSVRWDPEVQRRELAALMSTEALRASLKDTESQVKKAVKDDRRVREETARARADVADSDPLAEAEAQAREAEAVATAAAAMLDLKRTREQKAELLEERGAG
;
A
#
# COMPACT_ATOMS: atom_id res chain seq x y z
N MET A 1 23.34 10.23 9.05
CA MET A 1 23.29 8.90 9.71
C MET A 1 21.84 8.68 10.14
N SER A 2 21.19 7.67 9.57
CA SER A 2 19.72 7.54 9.49
C SER A 2 19.12 7.09 10.82
N LYS A 3 18.33 7.96 11.46
CA LYS A 3 17.53 7.70 12.68
C LYS A 3 16.37 6.71 12.47
N ARG A 4 16.24 6.07 11.31
CA ARG A 4 15.02 5.33 10.94
C ARG A 4 14.86 3.99 11.68
N ARG A 5 15.96 3.34 12.07
CA ARG A 5 15.99 2.24 13.07
C ARG A 5 15.68 2.72 14.50
N ASP A 6 15.66 4.03 14.78
CA ASP A 6 15.42 4.50 16.14
C ASP A 6 13.94 4.44 16.53
N GLU A 7 13.01 4.39 15.56
CA GLU A 7 11.58 4.53 15.83
C GLU A 7 10.81 3.19 15.87
N TRP A 8 11.20 2.19 15.07
CA TRP A 8 10.68 0.81 15.15
C TRP A 8 11.70 -0.12 15.82
N SER A 9 11.26 -0.96 16.75
CA SER A 9 12.11 -1.97 17.40
C SER A 9 12.40 -3.18 16.53
N GLU A 10 11.47 -3.50 15.64
CA GLU A 10 11.42 -4.67 14.75
C GLU A 10 10.47 -4.32 13.59
N ASP A 11 10.50 -5.08 12.50
CA ASP A 11 9.58 -4.89 11.39
C ASP A 11 8.12 -5.09 11.87
N PRO A 12 7.22 -4.10 11.67
CA PRO A 12 5.81 -4.25 12.05
C PRO A 12 5.11 -5.41 11.35
N ARG A 13 5.65 -5.93 10.25
CA ARG A 13 5.12 -7.13 9.59
C ARG A 13 5.29 -8.37 10.45
N ASP A 14 6.38 -8.49 11.19
CA ASP A 14 6.59 -9.64 12.07
C ASP A 14 5.77 -9.49 13.36
N MET A 15 5.78 -8.29 13.94
CA MET A 15 5.12 -8.02 15.22
C MET A 15 3.60 -8.03 15.16
N LEU A 16 3.01 -7.58 14.05
CA LEU A 16 1.55 -7.40 13.95
C LEU A 16 0.88 -8.54 13.19
N ARG A 17 1.64 -9.49 12.65
CA ARG A 17 1.07 -10.62 11.92
C ARG A 17 0.32 -11.55 12.87
N ALA A 18 -0.90 -11.91 12.49
CA ALA A 18 -1.63 -12.99 13.14
C ALA A 18 -1.01 -14.33 12.75
N GLY A 19 -0.08 -14.82 13.58
CA GLY A 19 0.47 -16.16 13.48
C GLY A 19 -0.46 -17.23 14.08
N PRO A 20 -0.03 -18.51 14.08
CA PRO A 20 -0.81 -19.62 14.64
C PRO A 20 -1.22 -19.42 16.11
N ASP A 21 -0.36 -18.76 16.88
CA ASP A 21 -0.55 -18.52 18.33
C ASP A 21 -1.22 -17.17 18.63
N PHE A 22 -1.74 -16.46 17.62
CA PHE A 22 -2.35 -15.15 17.82
C PHE A 22 -3.62 -15.24 18.67
N ASP A 23 -3.65 -14.50 19.78
CA ASP A 23 -4.81 -14.37 20.66
C ASP A 23 -5.40 -12.95 20.61
N LEU A 24 -6.62 -12.84 20.07
CA LEU A 24 -7.36 -11.58 20.00
C LEU A 24 -7.93 -11.14 21.36
N VAL A 25 -8.17 -12.08 22.28
CA VAL A 25 -8.76 -11.78 23.59
C VAL A 25 -7.74 -11.04 24.45
N GLY A 26 -6.53 -11.58 24.56
CA GLY A 26 -5.41 -10.98 25.29
C GLY A 26 -4.79 -9.74 24.64
N MET A 27 -5.20 -9.37 23.43
CA MET A 27 -4.64 -8.23 22.70
C MET A 27 -4.91 -6.88 23.39
N GLU A 28 -3.84 -6.16 23.74
CA GLU A 28 -3.89 -4.77 24.20
C GLU A 28 -4.16 -3.82 23.01
N ARG A 29 -5.31 -3.16 23.00
CA ARG A 29 -5.83 -2.40 21.84
C ARG A 29 -5.37 -0.93 21.80
N ASP A 30 -4.78 -0.44 22.89
CA ASP A 30 -4.15 0.87 23.04
C ASP A 30 -2.61 0.82 23.01
N ALA A 31 -2.03 -0.38 23.02
CA ALA A 31 -0.60 -0.58 22.84
C ALA A 31 -0.10 -0.05 21.48
N THR A 32 1.22 0.14 21.40
CA THR A 32 1.91 0.50 20.16
C THR A 32 3.07 -0.46 19.87
N PRO A 33 2.80 -1.77 19.65
CA PRO A 33 3.83 -2.78 19.41
C PRO A 33 4.86 -2.30 18.39
N GLY A 34 6.14 -2.45 18.71
CA GLY A 34 7.23 -2.08 17.81
C GLY A 34 7.58 -0.59 17.80
N TRP A 35 6.63 0.29 18.04
CA TRP A 35 6.85 1.72 17.89
C TRP A 35 7.37 2.34 19.20
N ARG A 36 8.62 2.81 19.20
CA ARG A 36 9.34 3.33 20.38
C ARG A 36 9.14 4.83 20.62
N SER A 37 8.45 5.52 19.71
CA SER A 37 8.42 6.98 19.66
C SER A 37 7.02 7.57 19.93
N GLY A 38 6.94 8.90 20.11
CA GLY A 38 5.65 9.57 20.34
C GLY A 38 4.85 9.83 19.05
N LYS A 39 3.57 10.19 19.20
CA LYS A 39 2.67 10.58 18.10
C LYS A 39 3.23 11.61 17.10
N LYS A 40 4.02 12.59 17.58
CA LYS A 40 4.63 13.60 16.70
C LYS A 40 5.66 12.98 15.75
N ALA A 41 6.45 12.02 16.25
CA ALA A 41 7.39 11.26 15.44
C ALA A 41 6.65 10.41 14.41
N ALA A 42 5.58 9.74 14.80
CA ALA A 42 4.79 8.92 13.88
C ALA A 42 4.23 9.71 12.70
N SER A 43 3.81 10.96 12.92
CA SER A 43 3.38 11.84 11.84
C SER A 43 4.51 12.16 10.87
N ARG A 44 5.70 12.53 11.38
CA ARG A 44 6.87 12.82 10.54
C ARG A 44 7.32 11.59 9.77
N PHE A 45 7.36 10.44 10.43
CA PHE A 45 7.68 9.17 9.79
C PHE A 45 6.73 8.86 8.64
N CYS A 46 5.42 9.04 8.83
CA CYS A 46 4.44 8.86 7.75
C CYS A 46 4.63 9.86 6.59
N ASP A 47 5.12 11.06 6.87
CA ASP A 47 5.41 12.06 5.84
C ASP A 47 6.66 11.67 5.05
N GLU A 48 7.76 11.35 5.74
CA GLU A 48 9.02 10.93 5.12
C GLU A 48 8.91 9.60 4.36
N ARG A 49 8.26 8.59 4.94
CA ARG A 49 8.00 7.31 4.25
C ARG A 49 6.97 7.45 3.14
N GLY A 50 6.09 8.44 3.23
CA GLY A 50 5.14 8.77 2.20
C GLY A 50 5.80 9.07 0.85
N ASP A 51 6.96 9.73 0.85
CA ASP A 51 7.69 10.04 -0.39
C ASP A 51 8.18 8.76 -1.09
N LEU A 52 8.73 7.80 -0.34
CA LEU A 52 9.17 6.53 -0.90
C LEU A 52 7.98 5.70 -1.38
N LEU A 53 6.91 5.63 -0.57
CA LEU A 53 5.67 4.97 -0.93
C LEU A 53 5.08 5.52 -2.22
N SER A 54 5.09 6.85 -2.41
CA SER A 54 4.61 7.50 -3.63
C SER A 54 5.41 7.08 -4.85
N GLU A 55 6.75 7.10 -4.76
CA GLU A 55 7.62 6.70 -5.86
C GLU A 55 7.43 5.23 -6.23
N LEU A 56 7.42 4.32 -5.25
CA LEU A 56 7.26 2.89 -5.51
C LEU A 56 5.89 2.59 -6.11
N GLN A 57 4.84 3.29 -5.66
CA GLN A 57 3.53 3.19 -6.27
C GLN A 57 3.55 3.67 -7.73
N GLU A 58 4.25 4.78 -8.03
CA GLU A 58 4.36 5.30 -9.40
C GLU A 58 5.08 4.30 -10.32
N ARG A 59 6.14 3.66 -9.85
CA ARG A 59 6.83 2.58 -10.59
C ARG A 59 5.90 1.40 -10.85
N LEU A 60 5.14 0.96 -9.83
CA LEU A 60 4.15 -0.12 -9.98
C LEU A 60 3.11 0.25 -11.05
N PHE A 61 2.66 1.50 -11.05
CA PHE A 61 1.72 2.01 -12.04
C PHE A 61 2.31 2.04 -13.46
N ALA A 62 3.55 2.53 -13.60
CA ALA A 62 4.25 2.57 -14.88
C ALA A 62 4.47 1.16 -15.45
N GLU A 63 4.82 0.20 -14.59
CA GLU A 63 4.96 -1.20 -14.96
C GLU A 63 3.64 -1.79 -15.46
N GLY A 64 2.53 -1.58 -14.75
CA GLY A 64 1.20 -2.02 -15.20
C GLY A 64 0.80 -1.40 -16.55
N ARG A 65 1.13 -0.12 -16.79
CA ARG A 65 0.93 0.55 -18.09
C ARG A 65 1.80 -0.03 -19.20
N ALA A 66 2.96 -0.59 -18.86
CA ALA A 66 3.84 -1.27 -19.80
C ALA A 66 3.49 -2.75 -20.04
N GLY A 67 2.38 -3.23 -19.46
CA GLY A 67 1.89 -4.61 -19.63
C GLY A 67 2.35 -5.57 -18.54
N GLY A 68 2.89 -5.07 -17.42
CA GLY A 68 3.08 -5.88 -16.22
C GLY A 68 1.76 -6.41 -15.67
N THR A 69 1.83 -7.51 -14.91
CA THR A 69 0.65 -8.21 -14.36
C THR A 69 0.45 -7.94 -12.88
N ARG A 70 1.42 -7.31 -12.21
CA ARG A 70 1.45 -7.19 -10.75
C ARG A 70 0.50 -6.12 -10.25
N SER A 71 -0.15 -6.37 -9.12
CA SER A 71 -0.95 -5.38 -8.39
C SER A 71 -0.87 -5.63 -6.89
N LEU A 72 -1.35 -4.67 -6.10
CA LEU A 72 -1.42 -4.79 -4.64
C LEU A 72 -2.86 -4.62 -4.17
N LEU A 73 -3.37 -5.57 -3.40
CA LEU A 73 -4.68 -5.50 -2.77
C LEU A 73 -4.52 -5.30 -1.26
N VAL A 74 -5.06 -4.19 -0.75
CA VAL A 74 -5.14 -3.85 0.66
C VAL A 74 -6.57 -4.03 1.14
N VAL A 75 -6.79 -5.01 2.02
CA VAL A 75 -8.08 -5.24 2.68
C VAL A 75 -8.04 -4.61 4.07
N VAL A 76 -9.04 -3.78 4.39
CA VAL A 76 -9.14 -3.14 5.70
C VAL A 76 -10.45 -3.56 6.36
N GLN A 77 -10.33 -4.24 7.49
CA GLN A 77 -11.44 -4.71 8.30
C GLN A 77 -11.37 -4.19 9.73
N GLY A 78 -12.50 -4.26 10.43
CA GLY A 78 -12.68 -3.85 11.82
C GLY A 78 -14.09 -3.33 12.05
N LEU A 79 -14.53 -3.32 13.32
CA LEU A 79 -15.87 -2.84 13.67
C LEU A 79 -16.09 -1.38 13.26
N ASP A 80 -17.35 -0.95 13.24
CA ASP A 80 -17.65 0.45 13.00
C ASP A 80 -17.01 1.34 14.07
N THR A 81 -16.54 2.50 13.60
CA THR A 81 -15.62 3.41 14.31
C THR A 81 -14.15 2.98 14.44
N ALA A 82 -13.75 1.77 14.02
CA ALA A 82 -12.36 1.30 14.14
C ALA A 82 -11.33 2.19 13.42
N GLY A 83 -11.73 2.82 12.31
CA GLY A 83 -10.92 3.80 11.61
C GLY A 83 -10.66 3.48 10.13
N LYS A 84 -11.31 2.46 9.57
CA LYS A 84 -11.16 1.98 8.19
C LYS A 84 -11.07 3.10 7.14
N GLY A 85 -12.13 3.90 6.99
CA GLY A 85 -12.12 5.04 6.04
C GLY A 85 -11.10 6.15 6.37
N GLY A 86 -10.59 6.22 7.61
CA GLY A 86 -9.50 7.13 7.97
C GLY A 86 -8.12 6.62 7.55
N VAL A 87 -7.93 5.30 7.57
CA VAL A 87 -6.75 4.60 7.03
C VAL A 87 -6.75 4.67 5.52
N ALA A 88 -7.87 4.33 4.86
CA ALA A 88 -7.98 4.39 3.40
C ALA A 88 -7.66 5.79 2.87
N ARG A 89 -8.19 6.84 3.52
CA ARG A 89 -7.85 8.23 3.19
C ARG A 89 -6.38 8.56 3.42
N HIS A 90 -5.79 8.04 4.49
CA HIS A 90 -4.37 8.27 4.79
C HIS A 90 -3.49 7.66 3.70
N VAL A 91 -3.72 6.39 3.33
CA VAL A 91 -3.02 5.73 2.22
C VAL A 91 -3.18 6.53 0.92
N MET A 92 -4.42 6.87 0.53
CA MET A 92 -4.70 7.68 -0.67
C MET A 92 -4.05 9.06 -0.66
N SER A 93 -3.74 9.64 0.51
CA SER A 93 -3.10 10.95 0.60
C SER A 93 -1.59 10.93 0.35
N LYS A 94 -1.00 9.72 0.25
CA LYS A 94 0.45 9.53 0.10
C LYS A 94 0.87 9.12 -1.31
N VAL A 95 -0.08 8.80 -2.18
CA VAL A 95 0.18 8.24 -3.52
C VAL A 95 -0.68 8.94 -4.57
N ASP A 96 -0.38 8.75 -5.85
CA ASP A 96 -1.21 9.32 -6.91
C ASP A 96 -2.60 8.63 -6.91
N PRO A 97 -3.71 9.39 -6.83
CA PRO A 97 -5.06 8.82 -6.84
C PRO A 97 -5.38 7.99 -8.10
N GLN A 98 -4.72 8.24 -9.24
CA GLN A 98 -4.87 7.43 -10.46
C GLN A 98 -4.30 6.01 -10.30
N GLY A 99 -3.36 5.83 -9.39
CA GLY A 99 -2.77 4.55 -9.04
C GLY A 99 -3.56 3.75 -8.01
N VAL A 100 -4.70 4.28 -7.53
CA VAL A 100 -5.48 3.66 -6.44
C VAL A 100 -6.91 3.33 -6.86
N ALA A 101 -7.32 2.08 -6.60
CA ALA A 101 -8.69 1.62 -6.77
C ALA A 101 -9.38 1.41 -5.41
N LEU A 102 -9.90 2.48 -4.81
CA LEU A 102 -10.68 2.41 -3.57
C LEU A 102 -12.08 1.84 -3.84
N ARG A 103 -12.48 0.84 -3.04
CA ARG A 103 -13.81 0.22 -3.06
C ARG A 103 -14.31 0.04 -1.63
N SER A 104 -15.57 0.39 -1.40
CA SER A 104 -16.24 0.21 -0.12
C SER A 104 -17.42 -0.74 -0.30
N PHE A 105 -17.51 -1.74 0.56
CA PHE A 105 -18.51 -2.79 0.44
C PHE A 105 -19.60 -2.64 1.51
N GLY A 106 -20.80 -2.22 1.10
CA GLY A 106 -21.99 -2.18 1.95
C GLY A 106 -22.77 -3.49 1.95
N PRO A 107 -23.99 -3.52 2.52
CA PRO A 107 -24.91 -4.65 2.36
C PRO A 107 -25.07 -5.04 0.88
N PRO A 108 -25.12 -6.34 0.55
CA PRO A 108 -25.28 -6.79 -0.83
C PRO A 108 -26.62 -6.37 -1.42
N THR A 109 -26.63 -6.02 -2.70
CA THR A 109 -27.87 -5.72 -3.43
C THR A 109 -28.63 -7.00 -3.79
N ASP A 110 -29.90 -6.88 -4.17
CA ASP A 110 -30.71 -8.01 -4.65
C ASP A 110 -30.10 -8.74 -5.86
N GLU A 111 -29.32 -8.04 -6.69
CA GLU A 111 -28.56 -8.66 -7.78
C GLU A 111 -27.37 -9.45 -7.24
N GLU A 112 -26.58 -8.84 -6.36
CA GLU A 112 -25.41 -9.47 -5.76
C GLU A 112 -25.78 -10.74 -4.99
N LEU A 113 -26.92 -10.74 -4.29
CA LEU A 113 -27.47 -11.90 -3.57
C LEU A 113 -27.86 -13.08 -4.47
N LYS A 114 -28.04 -12.86 -5.78
CA LYS A 114 -28.32 -13.94 -6.75
C LYS A 114 -27.05 -14.65 -7.24
N HIS A 115 -25.88 -14.13 -6.89
CA HIS A 115 -24.59 -14.68 -7.27
C HIS A 115 -23.85 -15.23 -6.06
N HIS A 116 -22.76 -15.95 -6.32
CA HIS A 116 -21.80 -16.30 -5.30
C HIS A 116 -21.26 -15.04 -4.61
N PHE A 117 -21.02 -15.05 -3.28
CA PHE A 117 -20.63 -13.84 -2.54
C PHE A 117 -19.33 -13.19 -3.07
N LEU A 118 -18.38 -14.01 -3.55
CA LEU A 118 -17.15 -13.53 -4.18
C LEU A 118 -17.37 -12.84 -5.54
N TRP A 119 -18.52 -12.99 -6.19
CA TRP A 119 -18.77 -12.41 -7.52
C TRP A 119 -18.61 -10.89 -7.52
N ARG A 120 -19.23 -10.21 -6.56
CA ARG A 120 -19.13 -8.75 -6.46
C ARG A 120 -17.73 -8.28 -6.09
N ILE A 121 -16.99 -9.12 -5.37
CA ILE A 121 -15.62 -8.86 -4.92
C ILE A 121 -14.66 -8.96 -6.11
N LYS A 122 -14.76 -10.04 -6.89
CA LYS A 122 -13.97 -10.28 -8.12
C LYS A 122 -14.12 -9.15 -9.14
N LYS A 123 -15.32 -8.59 -9.28
CA LYS A 123 -15.59 -7.43 -10.18
C LYS A 123 -14.87 -6.13 -9.78
N LYS A 124 -14.30 -6.08 -8.58
CA LYS A 124 -13.75 -4.87 -7.98
C LYS A 124 -12.25 -4.98 -7.66
N LEU A 125 -11.63 -6.10 -8.02
CA LEU A 125 -10.19 -6.29 -7.89
C LEU A 125 -9.39 -5.19 -8.61
N PRO A 126 -8.20 -4.84 -8.11
CA PRO A 126 -7.33 -3.91 -8.81
C PRO A 126 -6.89 -4.48 -10.15
N SER A 127 -6.80 -3.62 -11.16
CA SER A 127 -6.08 -3.92 -12.40
C SER A 127 -4.57 -3.91 -12.14
N PRO A 128 -3.75 -4.55 -13.01
CA PRO A 128 -2.30 -4.47 -12.92
C PRO A 128 -1.80 -3.02 -12.83
N GLY A 129 -0.79 -2.81 -12.00
CA GLY A 129 -0.19 -1.52 -11.66
C GLY A 129 -0.96 -0.69 -10.63
N LEU A 130 -2.10 -1.16 -10.13
CA LEU A 130 -2.90 -0.43 -9.14
C LEU A 130 -2.74 -0.99 -7.73
N ILE A 131 -2.89 -0.09 -6.75
CA ILE A 131 -3.17 -0.44 -5.36
C ILE A 131 -4.70 -0.45 -5.18
N GLY A 132 -5.29 -1.63 -5.04
CA GLY A 132 -6.68 -1.80 -4.63
C GLY A 132 -6.83 -1.61 -3.13
N VAL A 133 -7.79 -0.79 -2.69
CA VAL A 133 -8.10 -0.62 -1.26
C VAL A 133 -9.55 -1.00 -1.01
N PHE A 134 -9.75 -2.05 -0.24
CA PHE A 134 -11.07 -2.56 0.15
C PHE A 134 -11.40 -2.09 1.58
N ASP A 135 -12.33 -1.13 1.70
CA ASP A 135 -12.96 -0.77 2.99
C ASP A 135 -14.15 -1.70 3.21
N ARG A 136 -13.98 -2.67 4.12
CA ARG A 136 -14.73 -3.94 4.14
C ARG A 136 -14.44 -4.79 2.89
N SER A 137 -14.84 -6.07 2.88
CA SER A 137 -14.45 -7.02 1.83
C SER A 137 -15.29 -8.30 1.85
N HIS A 138 -14.84 -9.36 1.16
CA HIS A 138 -15.39 -10.72 1.25
C HIS A 138 -15.45 -11.28 2.67
N TYR A 139 -14.70 -10.72 3.63
CA TYR A 139 -14.78 -11.14 5.02
C TYR A 139 -16.11 -10.80 5.71
N GLU A 140 -16.92 -9.87 5.18
CA GLU A 140 -18.27 -9.62 5.71
C GLU A 140 -19.13 -10.89 5.66
N ASP A 141 -18.91 -11.76 4.67
CA ASP A 141 -19.61 -13.02 4.46
C ASP A 141 -19.24 -14.15 5.44
N VAL A 142 -18.30 -13.90 6.36
CA VAL A 142 -17.98 -14.75 7.52
C VAL A 142 -17.96 -13.97 8.84
N LEU A 143 -18.28 -12.66 8.80
CA LEU A 143 -18.41 -11.78 9.96
C LEU A 143 -19.89 -11.53 10.27
N ILE A 144 -20.51 -10.55 9.59
CA ILE A 144 -21.93 -10.24 9.81
C ILE A 144 -22.83 -11.42 9.42
N ALA A 145 -22.46 -12.18 8.38
CA ALA A 145 -23.21 -13.37 7.99
C ALA A 145 -23.29 -14.43 9.11
N ARG A 146 -22.26 -14.50 9.95
CA ARG A 146 -22.21 -15.36 11.15
C ARG A 146 -22.96 -14.73 12.32
N VAL A 147 -22.63 -13.49 12.70
CA VAL A 147 -23.13 -12.84 13.93
C VAL A 147 -24.62 -12.46 13.85
N ASP A 148 -25.11 -12.16 12.65
CA ASP A 148 -26.53 -11.89 12.39
C ASP A 148 -27.26 -13.11 11.80
N GLU A 149 -26.61 -14.27 11.75
CA GLU A 149 -27.19 -15.54 11.29
C GLU A 149 -27.86 -15.44 9.91
N LEU A 150 -27.25 -14.65 9.00
CA LEU A 150 -27.83 -14.38 7.67
C LEU A 150 -27.86 -15.63 6.78
N VAL A 151 -26.99 -16.59 7.06
CA VAL A 151 -26.94 -17.91 6.44
C VAL A 151 -26.64 -18.95 7.52
N ARG A 152 -26.97 -20.21 7.24
CA ARG A 152 -26.70 -21.31 8.18
C ARG A 152 -25.20 -21.46 8.48
N PRO A 153 -24.82 -21.98 9.66
CA PRO A 153 -23.44 -22.24 10.03
C PRO A 153 -22.64 -23.02 8.98
N ASP A 154 -23.19 -24.10 8.45
CA ASP A 154 -22.54 -24.94 7.44
C ASP A 154 -22.24 -24.21 6.12
N VAL A 155 -22.91 -23.09 5.86
CA VAL A 155 -22.68 -22.25 4.69
C VAL A 155 -21.53 -21.28 4.92
N TRP A 156 -21.57 -20.45 5.98
CA TRP A 156 -20.50 -19.48 6.21
C TRP A 156 -19.19 -20.15 6.67
N GLU A 157 -19.25 -21.32 7.31
CA GLU A 157 -18.06 -22.03 7.77
C GLU A 157 -17.19 -22.55 6.62
N ARG A 158 -17.80 -22.94 5.49
CA ARG A 158 -17.07 -23.35 4.27
C ARG A 158 -16.42 -22.17 3.55
N ARG A 159 -16.96 -20.96 3.73
CA ARG A 159 -16.45 -19.76 3.05
C ARG A 159 -15.02 -19.41 3.47
N TYR A 160 -14.54 -19.84 4.64
CA TYR A 160 -13.13 -19.63 5.00
C TYR A 160 -12.19 -20.34 4.02
N ASP A 161 -12.52 -21.56 3.62
CA ASP A 161 -11.71 -22.33 2.67
C ASP A 161 -11.80 -21.69 1.28
N GLU A 162 -13.02 -21.32 0.85
CA GLU A 162 -13.23 -20.61 -0.43
C GLU A 162 -12.53 -19.24 -0.48
N ILE A 163 -12.41 -18.55 0.66
CA ILE A 163 -11.67 -17.28 0.78
C ILE A 163 -10.16 -17.55 0.63
N ASN A 164 -9.64 -18.59 1.28
CA ASN A 164 -8.22 -18.94 1.18
C ASN A 164 -7.86 -19.34 -0.26
N ASP A 165 -8.69 -20.16 -0.91
CA ASP A 165 -8.51 -20.55 -2.32
C ASP A 165 -8.54 -19.31 -3.23
N PHE A 166 -9.52 -18.42 -3.01
CA PHE A 166 -9.62 -17.17 -3.76
C PHE A 166 -8.39 -16.28 -3.59
N GLU A 167 -7.88 -16.11 -2.38
CA GLU A 167 -6.69 -15.29 -2.13
C GLU A 167 -5.41 -15.94 -2.65
N ALA A 168 -5.32 -17.27 -2.63
CA ALA A 168 -4.23 -18.00 -3.26
C ALA A 168 -4.21 -17.78 -4.78
N ASP A 169 -5.37 -17.90 -5.45
CA ASP A 169 -5.52 -17.61 -6.88
C ASP A 169 -5.08 -16.17 -7.22
N LEU A 170 -5.43 -15.20 -6.37
CA LEU A 170 -5.01 -13.80 -6.56
C LEU A 170 -3.49 -13.66 -6.51
N VAL A 171 -2.85 -14.27 -5.51
CA VAL A 171 -1.39 -14.21 -5.35
C VAL A 171 -0.70 -14.88 -6.53
N GLU A 172 -1.16 -16.05 -6.96
CA GLU A 172 -0.63 -16.74 -8.14
C GLU A 172 -0.76 -15.90 -9.42
N SER A 173 -1.86 -15.14 -9.55
CA SER A 173 -2.08 -14.23 -10.68
C SER A 173 -1.25 -12.94 -10.65
N GLY A 174 -0.43 -12.72 -9.61
CA GLY A 174 0.45 -11.56 -9.47
C GLY A 174 -0.10 -10.44 -8.56
N THR A 175 -1.21 -10.67 -7.84
CA THR A 175 -1.72 -9.70 -6.86
C THR A 175 -1.15 -10.01 -5.48
N THR A 176 -0.30 -9.13 -4.96
CA THR A 176 0.10 -9.19 -3.54
C THR A 176 -1.09 -8.79 -2.66
N VAL A 177 -1.34 -9.52 -1.56
CA VAL A 177 -2.49 -9.28 -0.68
C VAL A 177 -2.03 -8.92 0.73
N LEU A 178 -2.47 -7.75 1.23
CA LEU A 178 -2.27 -7.30 2.60
C LEU A 178 -3.63 -7.12 3.28
N LYS A 179 -3.80 -7.73 4.46
CA LYS A 179 -5.07 -7.65 5.21
C LYS A 179 -4.83 -7.01 6.56
N PHE A 180 -5.58 -5.97 6.88
CA PHE A 180 -5.44 -5.19 8.11
C PHE A 180 -6.69 -5.29 8.98
N GLY A 181 -6.58 -5.89 10.15
CA GLY A 181 -7.62 -5.94 11.17
C GLY A 181 -7.45 -4.80 12.17
N LEU A 182 -8.26 -3.76 12.09
CA LEU A 182 -8.20 -2.62 13.00
C LEU A 182 -9.00 -2.91 14.29
N MET A 183 -8.30 -3.22 15.38
CA MET A 183 -8.93 -3.63 16.65
C MET A 183 -8.98 -2.47 17.63
N VAL A 184 -10.19 -1.94 17.87
CA VAL A 184 -10.43 -0.93 18.91
C VAL A 184 -11.00 -1.57 20.16
N SER A 185 -10.71 -1.02 21.34
CA SER A 185 -11.33 -1.47 22.58
C SER A 185 -12.82 -1.13 22.59
N HIS A 186 -13.58 -1.89 23.38
CA HIS A 186 -15.00 -1.64 23.59
C HIS A 186 -15.23 -0.19 24.06
N ASP A 187 -14.43 0.31 24.99
CA ASP A 187 -14.58 1.67 25.49
C ASP A 187 -14.21 2.72 24.45
N GLN A 188 -13.11 2.51 23.72
CA GLN A 188 -12.70 3.44 22.68
C GLN A 188 -13.71 3.50 21.51
N GLN A 189 -14.38 2.40 21.18
CA GLN A 189 -15.51 2.40 20.24
C GLN A 189 -16.65 3.29 20.77
N GLY A 190 -17.03 3.11 22.05
CA GLY A 190 -18.07 3.90 22.71
C GLY A 190 -17.75 5.40 22.71
N LEU A 191 -16.53 5.78 23.06
CA LEU A 191 -16.05 7.17 23.00
C LEU A 191 -16.14 7.77 21.58
N ARG A 192 -15.86 6.97 20.54
CA ARG A 192 -15.95 7.43 19.15
C ARG A 192 -17.40 7.59 18.69
N LEU A 193 -18.30 6.73 19.14
CA LEU A 193 -19.74 6.84 18.87
C LEU A 193 -20.32 8.08 19.56
N MET A 194 -20.03 8.28 20.85
CA MET A 194 -20.45 9.47 21.59
C MET A 194 -20.00 10.76 20.89
N LYS A 195 -18.71 10.81 20.51
CA LYS A 195 -18.16 11.94 19.76
C LYS A 195 -18.84 12.18 18.40
N ARG A 196 -19.42 11.16 17.75
CA ARG A 196 -20.20 11.35 16.51
C ARG A 196 -21.56 11.96 16.81
N LEU A 197 -22.22 11.55 17.90
CA LEU A 197 -23.49 12.12 18.37
C LEU A 197 -23.33 13.59 18.78
N ASP A 198 -22.25 13.93 19.46
CA ASP A 198 -21.98 15.30 19.91
C ASP A 198 -21.61 16.28 18.78
N ARG A 199 -21.27 15.76 17.59
CA ARG A 199 -20.77 16.55 16.47
C ARG A 199 -21.78 16.61 15.32
N PRO A 200 -22.43 17.76 15.08
CA PRO A 200 -23.38 17.91 13.97
C PRO A 200 -22.79 17.54 12.61
N ASP A 201 -21.51 17.88 12.37
CA ASP A 201 -20.78 17.55 11.13
C ASP A 201 -20.44 16.05 10.95
N LYS A 202 -20.85 15.22 11.92
CA LYS A 202 -20.61 13.78 11.97
C LYS A 202 -21.88 12.95 12.13
N HIS A 203 -23.06 13.58 12.30
CA HIS A 203 -24.34 12.87 12.39
C HIS A 203 -24.59 11.95 11.18
N TRP A 204 -24.22 12.38 9.98
CA TRP A 204 -24.33 11.56 8.76
C TRP A 204 -23.51 10.26 8.80
N LYS A 205 -22.51 10.16 9.70
CA LYS A 205 -21.69 8.95 9.90
C LYS A 205 -22.21 8.02 11.00
N TYR A 206 -23.23 8.43 11.73
CA TYR A 206 -23.80 7.63 12.80
C TYR A 206 -24.94 6.79 12.24
N SER A 207 -24.98 5.51 12.60
CA SER A 207 -26.10 4.63 12.33
C SER A 207 -26.71 4.17 13.64
N THR A 208 -28.04 4.08 13.73
CA THR A 208 -28.69 3.46 14.89
C THR A 208 -28.30 1.99 15.04
N ASN A 209 -27.89 1.33 13.94
CA ASN A 209 -27.38 -0.03 13.94
C ASN A 209 -26.03 -0.16 14.69
N ASP A 210 -25.25 0.92 14.83
CA ASP A 210 -23.97 0.91 15.56
C ASP A 210 -24.16 0.39 17.01
N LEU A 211 -25.30 0.70 17.64
CA LEU A 211 -25.64 0.22 18.98
C LEU A 211 -26.06 -1.26 18.99
N VAL A 212 -26.70 -1.75 17.92
CA VAL A 212 -27.07 -3.17 17.78
C VAL A 212 -25.80 -4.00 17.66
N THR A 213 -24.90 -3.64 16.75
CA THR A 213 -23.57 -4.25 16.59
C THR A 213 -22.77 -4.19 17.88
N ARG A 214 -22.79 -3.06 18.61
CA ARG A 214 -22.10 -2.92 19.90
C ARG A 214 -22.63 -3.88 20.97
N ARG A 215 -23.93 -4.21 20.99
CA ARG A 215 -24.48 -5.19 21.95
C ARG A 215 -24.02 -6.61 21.68
N LYS A 216 -23.62 -6.93 20.45
CA LYS A 216 -23.06 -8.21 20.02
C LYS A 216 -21.53 -8.22 20.02
N TRP A 217 -20.91 -7.43 20.91
CA TRP A 217 -19.47 -7.21 20.90
C TRP A 217 -18.69 -8.53 20.93
N ASP A 218 -19.00 -9.40 21.88
CA ASP A 218 -18.29 -10.66 22.07
C ASP A 218 -18.45 -11.60 20.85
N ASP A 219 -19.66 -11.68 20.26
CA ASP A 219 -19.90 -12.47 19.04
C ASP A 219 -19.03 -11.99 17.87
N TYR A 220 -18.88 -10.67 17.70
CA TYR A 220 -17.98 -10.11 16.69
C TYR A 220 -16.51 -10.34 17.02
N GLN A 221 -16.12 -10.30 18.30
CA GLN A 221 -14.76 -10.61 18.71
C GLN A 221 -14.41 -12.06 18.36
N ASP A 222 -15.31 -13.01 18.64
CA ASP A 222 -15.12 -14.42 18.29
C ASP A 222 -15.06 -14.62 16.77
N ALA A 223 -15.95 -13.94 16.02
CA ALA A 223 -15.93 -14.00 14.56
C ALA A 223 -14.63 -13.46 13.96
N TYR A 224 -14.09 -12.35 14.49
CA TYR A 224 -12.79 -11.82 14.06
C TYR A 224 -11.63 -12.75 14.44
N ALA A 225 -11.63 -13.34 15.63
CA ALA A 225 -10.61 -14.30 16.04
C ALA A 225 -10.53 -15.48 15.05
N ASP A 226 -11.68 -16.02 14.64
CA ASP A 226 -11.73 -17.08 13.63
C ASP A 226 -11.30 -16.62 12.23
N VAL A 227 -11.64 -15.39 11.83
CA VAL A 227 -11.12 -14.81 10.57
C VAL A 227 -9.59 -14.81 10.56
N PHE A 228 -8.97 -14.32 11.62
CA PHE A 228 -7.49 -14.25 11.68
C PHE A 228 -6.89 -15.65 11.72
N ARG A 229 -7.39 -16.52 12.59
CA ARG A 229 -6.89 -17.89 12.76
C ARG A 229 -7.02 -18.74 11.49
N ARG A 230 -8.14 -18.63 10.76
CA ARG A 230 -8.45 -19.51 9.63
C ARG A 230 -7.96 -18.98 8.29
N THR A 231 -7.62 -17.70 8.19
CA THR A 231 -7.30 -17.08 6.89
C THR A 231 -6.03 -16.25 6.89
N SER A 232 -5.26 -16.20 7.98
CA SER A 232 -3.92 -15.62 7.94
C SER A 232 -2.94 -16.66 7.38
N THR A 233 -2.60 -16.54 6.09
CA THR A 233 -1.67 -17.45 5.41
C THR A 233 -0.31 -16.80 5.20
N GLU A 234 0.66 -17.53 4.66
CA GLU A 234 1.93 -16.93 4.22
C GLU A 234 1.76 -16.03 3.00
N ALA A 235 0.97 -16.46 2.02
CA ALA A 235 0.72 -15.72 0.80
C ALA A 235 -0.19 -14.49 1.00
N ALA A 236 -1.12 -14.56 1.96
CA ALA A 236 -2.05 -13.50 2.29
C ALA A 236 -2.15 -13.35 3.83
N PRO A 237 -1.20 -12.64 4.47
CA PRO A 237 -1.17 -12.50 5.91
C PRO A 237 -2.24 -11.51 6.41
N TRP A 238 -2.74 -11.76 7.62
CA TRP A 238 -3.41 -10.75 8.42
C TRP A 238 -2.42 -10.02 9.32
N TYR A 239 -2.49 -8.70 9.33
CA TYR A 239 -1.87 -7.83 10.32
C TYR A 239 -2.95 -7.25 11.22
N VAL A 240 -2.91 -7.58 12.50
CA VAL A 240 -3.91 -7.17 13.49
C VAL A 240 -3.37 -6.00 14.30
N ILE A 241 -3.99 -4.84 14.12
CA ILE A 241 -3.44 -3.54 14.53
C ILE A 241 -4.22 -3.00 15.72
N PRO A 242 -3.56 -2.76 16.89
CA PRO A 242 -4.11 -1.95 17.96
C PRO A 242 -4.55 -0.58 17.44
N ALA A 243 -5.84 -0.31 17.43
CA ALA A 243 -6.41 0.81 16.70
C ALA A 243 -7.02 1.90 17.59
N ASP A 244 -6.86 1.83 18.92
CA ASP A 244 -7.34 2.90 19.81
C ASP A 244 -6.63 4.21 19.50
N HIS A 245 -5.34 4.12 19.22
CA HIS A 245 -4.51 5.18 18.70
C HIS A 245 -4.52 5.21 17.17
N LYS A 246 -5.40 6.06 16.60
CA LYS A 246 -5.47 6.26 15.13
C LYS A 246 -4.14 6.63 14.48
N TRP A 247 -3.25 7.28 15.21
CA TRP A 247 -1.93 7.67 14.70
C TRP A 247 -1.00 6.45 14.60
N TYR A 248 -1.10 5.49 15.54
CA TYR A 248 -0.31 4.27 15.52
C TYR A 248 -0.72 3.39 14.34
N ALA A 249 -2.04 3.17 14.16
CA ALA A 249 -2.55 2.40 13.02
C ALA A 249 -2.09 2.97 11.65
N ARG A 250 -1.96 4.30 11.53
CA ARG A 250 -1.45 4.93 10.31
C ARG A 250 0.04 4.65 10.09
N VAL A 251 0.86 4.75 11.12
CA VAL A 251 2.31 4.52 10.97
C VAL A 251 2.61 3.05 10.69
N ALA A 252 1.93 2.12 11.38
CA ALA A 252 2.05 0.69 11.12
C ALA A 252 1.68 0.34 9.67
N ILE A 253 0.52 0.80 9.19
CA ILE A 253 0.06 0.50 7.82
C ILE A 253 0.96 1.17 6.78
N THR A 254 1.41 2.41 7.01
CA THR A 254 2.34 3.08 6.10
C THR A 254 3.62 2.28 5.97
N GLU A 255 4.17 1.80 7.08
CA GLU A 255 5.41 1.03 7.05
C GLU A 255 5.23 -0.34 6.39
N ILE A 256 4.22 -1.12 6.80
CA ILE A 256 3.93 -2.44 6.20
C ILE A 256 3.72 -2.31 4.69
N LEU A 257 2.94 -1.31 4.26
CA LEU A 257 2.67 -1.04 2.84
C LEU A 257 3.95 -0.70 2.07
N THR A 258 4.79 0.16 2.66
CA THR A 258 6.05 0.60 2.03
C THR A 258 7.03 -0.57 1.93
N GLN A 259 7.19 -1.36 2.99
CA GLN A 259 8.04 -2.55 2.97
C GLN A 259 7.56 -3.59 1.96
N THR A 260 6.25 -3.77 1.84
CA THR A 260 5.69 -4.68 0.83
C THR A 260 6.02 -4.20 -0.59
N LEU A 261 5.89 -2.90 -0.88
CA LEU A 261 6.26 -2.36 -2.19
C LEU A 261 7.78 -2.39 -2.44
N ILE A 262 8.58 -2.23 -1.39
CA ILE A 262 10.02 -2.46 -1.44
C ILE A 262 10.29 -3.89 -1.89
N ASP A 263 9.66 -4.90 -1.27
CA ASP A 263 9.84 -6.30 -1.64
C ASP A 263 9.32 -6.63 -3.03
N MET A 264 8.22 -6.00 -3.45
CA MET A 264 7.71 -6.10 -4.82
C MET A 264 8.70 -5.54 -5.85
N ASP A 265 9.62 -4.64 -5.49
CA ASP A 265 10.66 -4.12 -6.38
C ASP A 265 10.12 -3.59 -7.73
N PRO A 266 9.10 -2.71 -7.76
CA PRO A 266 8.62 -2.15 -9.01
C PRO A 266 9.69 -1.26 -9.63
N GLU A 267 9.89 -1.40 -10.94
CA GLU A 267 10.94 -0.68 -11.69
C GLU A 267 10.34 0.13 -12.83
N TRP A 268 11.09 1.15 -13.27
CA TRP A 268 10.70 1.90 -14.47
C TRP A 268 10.75 0.99 -15.71
N PRO A 269 9.71 0.96 -16.55
CA PRO A 269 9.68 0.06 -17.69
C PRO A 269 10.67 0.50 -18.78
N SER A 270 11.28 -0.46 -19.46
CA SER A 270 12.08 -0.19 -20.65
C SER A 270 11.19 0.30 -21.81
N VAL A 271 11.62 1.35 -22.50
CA VAL A 271 10.93 1.85 -23.69
C VAL A 271 11.18 0.94 -24.91
N ARG A 272 10.16 0.79 -25.77
CA ARG A 272 10.26 0.03 -27.05
C ARG A 272 10.64 0.91 -28.25
N TRP A 273 10.96 2.17 -28.00
CA TRP A 273 11.33 3.17 -28.98
C TRP A 273 12.63 3.84 -28.55
N ASP A 274 13.41 4.33 -29.50
CA ASP A 274 14.70 4.97 -29.24
C ASP A 274 14.51 6.47 -28.91
N PRO A 275 14.87 6.92 -27.69
CA PRO A 275 14.78 8.33 -27.31
C PRO A 275 15.62 9.25 -28.20
N GLU A 276 16.75 8.80 -28.74
CA GLU A 276 17.55 9.62 -29.65
C GLU A 276 16.78 9.90 -30.96
N VAL A 277 16.19 8.87 -31.56
CA VAL A 277 15.37 9.01 -32.78
C VAL A 277 14.19 9.95 -32.53
N GLN A 278 13.44 9.70 -31.46
CA GLN A 278 12.26 10.50 -31.12
C GLN A 278 12.60 11.95 -30.77
N ARG A 279 13.76 12.20 -30.15
CA ARG A 279 14.25 13.58 -29.91
C ARG A 279 14.53 14.32 -31.22
N ARG A 280 15.11 13.67 -32.24
CA ARG A 280 15.32 14.30 -33.56
C ARG A 280 13.99 14.64 -34.23
N GLU A 281 13.06 13.68 -34.26
CA GLU A 281 11.72 13.87 -34.86
C GLU A 281 10.97 15.01 -34.17
N LEU A 282 10.93 15.02 -32.84
CA LEU A 282 10.29 16.11 -32.09
C LEU A 282 11.00 17.44 -32.31
N ALA A 283 12.33 17.45 -32.31
CA ALA A 283 13.10 18.66 -32.56
C ALA A 283 12.75 19.28 -33.92
N ALA A 284 12.49 18.49 -34.97
CA ALA A 284 12.04 18.98 -36.28
C ALA A 284 10.69 19.71 -36.22
N LEU A 285 9.82 19.35 -35.27
CA LEU A 285 8.48 19.93 -35.09
C LEU A 285 8.45 21.11 -34.10
N MET A 286 9.54 21.37 -33.39
CA MET A 286 9.64 22.47 -32.41
C MET A 286 10.14 23.77 -33.07
N SER A 287 9.88 24.92 -32.44
CA SER A 287 10.60 26.16 -32.76
C SER A 287 12.02 26.12 -32.20
N THR A 288 12.92 26.90 -32.78
CA THR A 288 14.32 26.99 -32.33
C THR A 288 14.41 27.55 -30.89
N GLU A 289 13.54 28.50 -30.54
CA GLU A 289 13.45 29.05 -29.18
C GLU A 289 13.04 27.98 -28.17
N ALA A 290 12.04 27.16 -28.50
CA ALA A 290 11.57 26.09 -27.64
C ALA A 290 12.62 24.99 -27.45
N LEU A 291 13.33 24.62 -28.51
CA LEU A 291 14.42 23.64 -28.44
C LEU A 291 15.59 24.16 -27.57
N ARG A 292 15.94 25.45 -27.71
CA ARG A 292 16.97 26.10 -26.88
C ARG A 292 16.59 26.15 -25.40
N ALA A 293 15.32 26.47 -25.10
CA ALA A 293 14.80 26.41 -23.73
C ALA A 293 14.89 24.98 -23.16
N SER A 294 14.49 23.97 -23.94
CA SER A 294 14.58 22.56 -23.53
C SER A 294 16.02 22.13 -23.20
N LEU A 295 17.01 22.52 -24.00
CA LEU A 295 18.42 22.22 -23.73
C LEU A 295 18.88 22.84 -22.40
N LYS A 296 18.49 24.09 -22.11
CA LYS A 296 18.86 24.79 -20.87
C LYS A 296 18.37 24.06 -19.62
N ASP A 297 17.18 23.48 -19.68
CA ASP A 297 16.55 22.82 -18.52
C ASP A 297 16.90 21.33 -18.40
N THR A 298 17.44 20.72 -19.47
CA THR A 298 17.69 19.26 -19.52
C THR A 298 18.62 18.79 -18.39
N GLU A 299 19.70 19.52 -18.12
CA GLU A 299 20.67 19.11 -17.11
C GLU A 299 20.08 19.09 -15.70
N SER A 300 19.34 20.13 -15.32
CA SER A 300 18.77 20.23 -13.97
C SER A 300 17.66 19.20 -13.75
N GLN A 301 16.81 18.98 -14.77
CA GLN A 301 15.74 17.98 -14.72
C GLN A 301 16.28 16.55 -14.58
N VAL A 302 17.23 16.16 -15.44
CA VAL A 302 17.77 14.79 -15.43
C VAL A 302 18.62 14.56 -14.18
N LYS A 303 19.44 15.51 -13.75
CA LYS A 303 20.20 15.38 -12.48
C LYS A 303 19.27 15.20 -11.27
N LYS A 304 18.13 15.91 -11.25
CA LYS A 304 17.12 15.72 -10.19
C LYS A 304 16.55 14.30 -10.24
N ALA A 305 16.10 13.84 -11.40
CA ALA A 305 15.53 12.50 -11.55
C ALA A 305 16.52 11.38 -11.17
N VAL A 306 17.78 11.47 -11.61
CA VAL A 306 18.85 10.52 -11.26
C VAL A 306 19.12 10.51 -9.76
N LYS A 307 19.13 11.69 -9.12
CA LYS A 307 19.30 11.79 -7.67
C LYS A 307 18.13 11.16 -6.91
N ASP A 308 16.90 11.41 -7.37
CA ASP A 308 15.69 10.88 -6.75
C ASP A 308 15.62 9.34 -6.89
N ASP A 309 15.91 8.79 -8.08
CA ASP A 309 16.01 7.34 -8.31
C ASP A 309 17.08 6.69 -7.43
N ARG A 310 18.28 7.28 -7.39
CA ARG A 310 19.37 6.80 -6.54
C ARG A 310 18.96 6.77 -5.07
N ARG A 311 18.33 7.84 -4.57
CA ARG A 311 17.86 7.91 -3.17
C ARG A 311 16.87 6.78 -2.86
N VAL A 312 15.94 6.52 -3.76
CA VAL A 312 14.92 5.46 -3.63
C VAL A 312 15.57 4.09 -3.59
N ARG A 313 16.50 3.81 -4.51
CA ARG A 313 17.24 2.54 -4.54
C ARG A 313 18.09 2.33 -3.30
N GLU A 314 18.83 3.35 -2.85
CA GLU A 314 19.60 3.31 -1.60
C GLU A 314 18.70 3.07 -0.38
N GLU A 315 17.53 3.71 -0.31
CA GLU A 315 16.58 3.50 0.78
C GLU A 315 15.97 2.09 0.76
N THR A 316 15.61 1.58 -0.42
CA THR A 316 15.09 0.23 -0.63
C THR A 316 16.12 -0.83 -0.25
N ALA A 317 17.39 -0.66 -0.67
CA ALA A 317 18.49 -1.56 -0.31
C ALA A 317 18.73 -1.59 1.20
N ARG A 318 18.72 -0.43 1.86
CA ARG A 318 18.85 -0.33 3.32
C ARG A 318 17.70 -1.00 4.05
N ALA A 319 16.47 -0.76 3.61
CA ALA A 319 15.29 -1.35 4.24
C ALA A 319 15.32 -2.88 4.19
N ARG A 320 15.80 -3.48 3.09
CA ARG A 320 15.99 -4.94 2.98
C ARG A 320 17.10 -5.46 3.88
N ALA A 321 18.23 -4.75 3.95
CA ALA A 321 19.31 -5.09 4.87
C ALA A 321 18.87 -5.05 6.34
N ASP A 322 17.98 -4.10 6.68
CA ASP A 322 17.51 -3.92 8.05
C ASP A 322 16.65 -5.09 8.56
N VAL A 323 15.96 -5.81 7.65
CA VAL A 323 15.09 -6.98 7.97
C VAL A 323 15.90 -8.26 8.12
N ALA A 324 17.08 -8.34 7.49
CA ALA A 324 17.92 -9.51 7.58
C ALA A 324 18.74 -9.50 8.88
N ASP A 325 18.30 -10.25 9.87
CA ASP A 325 18.90 -10.37 11.19
C ASP A 325 20.34 -10.93 11.13
N SER A 326 21.33 -10.07 10.85
CA SER A 326 22.76 -10.42 10.72
C SER A 326 23.08 -11.58 9.76
N ASP A 327 22.22 -11.81 8.74
CA ASP A 327 22.47 -12.80 7.69
C ASP A 327 23.51 -12.24 6.69
N PRO A 328 24.69 -12.87 6.58
CA PRO A 328 25.73 -12.43 5.66
C PRO A 328 25.28 -12.43 4.19
N LEU A 329 24.33 -13.29 3.81
CA LEU A 329 23.82 -13.35 2.44
C LEU A 329 23.02 -12.09 2.11
N ALA A 330 22.09 -11.72 2.98
CA ALA A 330 21.26 -10.53 2.79
C ALA A 330 22.07 -9.23 2.90
N GLU A 331 23.08 -9.17 3.77
CA GLU A 331 24.04 -8.05 3.79
C GLU A 331 24.77 -7.92 2.45
N ALA A 332 25.22 -9.05 1.87
CA ALA A 332 25.86 -9.06 0.56
C ALA A 332 24.90 -8.65 -0.57
N GLU A 333 23.65 -9.11 -0.53
CA GLU A 333 22.61 -8.71 -1.50
C GLU A 333 22.31 -7.21 -1.44
N ALA A 334 22.21 -6.65 -0.23
CA ALA A 334 21.99 -5.22 -0.04
C ALA A 334 23.18 -4.38 -0.58
N GLN A 335 24.41 -4.81 -0.31
CA GLN A 335 25.61 -4.17 -0.87
C GLN A 335 25.66 -4.26 -2.39
N ALA A 336 25.27 -5.41 -2.97
CA ALA A 336 25.19 -5.58 -4.41
C ALA A 336 24.17 -4.62 -5.04
N ARG A 337 22.98 -4.46 -4.44
CA ARG A 337 21.96 -3.51 -4.91
C ARG A 337 22.38 -2.05 -4.73
N GLU A 338 23.10 -1.71 -3.67
CA GLU A 338 23.66 -0.36 -3.50
C GLU A 338 24.70 -0.06 -4.59
N ALA A 339 25.57 -1.03 -4.91
CA ALA A 339 26.51 -0.92 -6.01
C ALA A 339 25.80 -0.78 -7.38
N GLU A 340 24.74 -1.56 -7.60
CA GLU A 340 23.90 -1.44 -8.80
C GLU A 340 23.24 -0.06 -8.90
N ALA A 341 22.72 0.48 -7.80
CA ALA A 341 22.15 1.84 -7.77
C ALA A 341 23.17 2.91 -8.18
N VAL A 342 24.43 2.78 -7.73
CA VAL A 342 25.52 3.68 -8.14
C VAL A 342 25.83 3.51 -9.63
N ALA A 343 25.88 2.27 -10.13
CA ALA A 343 26.13 1.99 -11.54
C ALA A 343 25.02 2.56 -12.46
N THR A 344 23.75 2.35 -12.09
CA THR A 344 22.58 2.89 -12.81
C THR A 344 22.60 4.41 -12.84
N ALA A 345 22.90 5.06 -11.71
CA ALA A 345 23.04 6.51 -11.67
C ALA A 345 24.19 7.02 -12.55
N ALA A 346 25.32 6.31 -12.60
CA ALA A 346 26.45 6.65 -13.47
C ALA A 346 26.09 6.49 -14.96
N ALA A 347 25.38 5.42 -15.33
CA ALA A 347 24.88 5.20 -16.69
C ALA A 347 23.93 6.34 -17.12
N ALA A 348 22.98 6.71 -16.27
CA ALA A 348 22.06 7.81 -16.56
C ALA A 348 22.77 9.17 -16.72
N MET A 349 23.88 9.40 -16.01
CA MET A 349 24.70 10.60 -16.18
C MET A 349 25.49 10.61 -17.51
N LEU A 350 25.91 9.44 -18.01
CA LEU A 350 26.48 9.32 -19.36
C LEU A 350 25.43 9.60 -20.43
N ASP A 351 24.22 9.06 -20.28
CA ASP A 351 23.09 9.32 -21.18
C ASP A 351 22.67 10.78 -21.19
N LEU A 352 22.76 11.48 -20.05
CA LEU A 352 22.55 12.92 -19.97
C LEU A 352 23.54 13.69 -20.84
N LYS A 353 24.84 13.34 -20.76
CA LYS A 353 25.87 13.98 -21.58
C LYS A 353 25.52 13.83 -23.07
N ARG A 354 25.20 12.60 -23.48
CA ARG A 354 24.81 12.27 -24.85
C ARG A 354 23.55 13.02 -25.31
N THR A 355 22.54 13.10 -24.43
CA THR A 355 21.29 13.82 -24.69
C THR A 355 21.53 15.32 -24.91
N ARG A 356 22.46 15.93 -24.15
CA ARG A 356 22.80 17.35 -24.31
C ARG A 356 23.57 17.61 -25.59
N GLU A 357 24.55 16.77 -25.89
CA GLU A 357 25.31 16.84 -27.15
C GLU A 357 24.36 16.76 -28.35
N GLN A 358 23.43 15.80 -28.33
CA GLN A 358 22.41 15.65 -29.38
C GLN A 358 21.53 16.88 -29.54
N LYS A 359 21.04 17.47 -28.43
CA LYS A 359 20.22 18.69 -28.49
C LYS A 359 21.00 19.91 -28.97
N ALA A 360 22.31 20.00 -28.67
CA ALA A 360 23.16 21.06 -29.15
C ALA A 360 23.40 20.96 -30.67
N GLU A 361 23.71 19.75 -31.16
CA GLU A 361 23.85 19.45 -32.59
C GLU A 361 22.58 19.85 -33.38
N LEU A 362 21.40 19.46 -32.89
CA LEU A 362 20.11 19.81 -33.50
C LEU A 362 19.84 21.33 -33.54
N LEU A 363 20.42 22.11 -32.62
CA LEU A 363 20.31 23.58 -32.65
C LEU A 363 21.29 24.20 -33.64
N GLU A 364 22.49 23.64 -33.76
CA GLU A 364 23.50 24.08 -34.73
C GLU A 364 23.03 23.85 -36.16
N GLU A 365 22.45 22.67 -36.46
CA GLU A 365 21.85 22.34 -37.76
C GLU A 365 20.79 23.36 -38.20
N ARG A 366 20.05 23.96 -37.26
CA ARG A 366 19.02 24.98 -37.52
C ARG A 366 19.56 26.40 -37.67
N GLY A 367 20.77 26.68 -37.20
CA GLY A 367 21.42 27.98 -37.35
C GLY A 367 22.31 28.07 -38.59
N ALA A 368 22.65 26.92 -39.19
CA ALA A 368 23.48 26.82 -40.39
C ALA A 368 22.70 26.85 -41.72
N GLY A 369 21.36 26.80 -41.67
CA GLY A 369 20.45 26.94 -42.81
C GLY A 369 19.60 28.20 -42.67
#